data_AF-A0A7W8DYV3-F1
#
_entry.id   AF-A0A7W8DYV3-F1
#
_cell.length_a   1.000
_cell.length_b   1.000
_cell.length_c   1.000
_cell.angle_alpha   90.00
_cell.angle_beta   90.00
_cell.angle_gamma   90.00
#
_symmetry.space_group_name_H-M   'P 1'
#
loop_
_entity.id
_entity.type
_entity.pdbx_description
1 polymer ?
#
loop_
_entity_poly.entity_id
_entity_poly.type
_entity_poly.pdbx_seq_one_letter_code
_entity_poly.pdbx_strand_id
1 'polypeptide(L)'
;MQKLAVEPDGIVFGYTAGKKRTYKSLNYHRQPNLKRGKTIWHTAIAREAEYTYFEQCEAGDWLSPSGDYWWVSKDATTTVGLSGERLAFFPVCSNHPGPWHGYPVSAISDRDYEVPHELIDKWEDSAIIDDLVAGRMRKGKL
;
A
#
# COMPACT_ATOMS: atom_id res chain seq x y z
N MET A 1 -4.84 16.80 3.89
CA MET A 1 -4.21 15.86 4.85
C MET A 1 -3.80 16.61 6.11
N GLN A 2 -4.17 16.12 7.29
CA GLN A 2 -3.77 16.69 8.59
C GLN A 2 -2.88 15.70 9.34
N LYS A 3 -1.67 16.11 9.74
CA LYS A 3 -0.84 15.34 10.68
C LYS A 3 -1.42 15.51 12.09
N LEU A 4 -1.84 14.41 12.72
CA LEU A 4 -2.53 14.45 14.02
C LEU A 4 -1.57 14.32 15.19
N ALA A 5 -0.65 13.36 15.13
CA ALA A 5 0.27 13.06 16.23
C ALA A 5 1.60 12.49 15.74
N VAL A 6 2.65 12.73 16.51
CA VAL A 6 3.92 11.99 16.41
C VAL A 6 4.00 11.09 17.63
N GLU A 7 4.07 9.79 17.40
CA GLU A 7 4.12 8.75 18.43
C GLU A 7 5.50 8.06 18.41
N PRO A 8 5.92 7.38 19.49
CA PRO A 8 7.23 6.73 19.55
C PRO A 8 7.51 5.76 18.40
N ASP A 9 6.47 5.10 17.90
CA ASP A 9 6.51 4.07 16.86
C ASP A 9 6.00 4.55 15.48
N GLY A 10 5.60 5.82 15.32
CA GLY A 10 5.15 6.32 14.02
C GLY A 10 4.59 7.73 14.01
N ILE A 11 4.06 8.13 12.85
CA ILE A 11 3.33 9.39 12.68
C ILE A 11 1.91 9.07 12.27
N VAL A 12 0.93 9.62 13.00
CA VAL A 12 -0.49 9.44 12.74
C VAL A 12 -1.00 10.61 11.89
N PHE A 13 -1.63 10.26 10.78
CA PHE A 13 -2.32 11.13 9.85
C PHE A 13 -3.84 10.95 9.98
N GLY A 14 -4.54 12.06 9.85
CA GLY A 14 -5.94 12.19 10.21
C GLY A 14 -6.90 12.19 9.03
N TYR A 15 -8.05 11.60 9.31
CA TYR A 15 -9.30 11.49 8.57
C TYR A 15 -9.18 11.66 7.06
N THR A 16 -9.04 10.52 6.40
CA THR A 16 -9.28 10.41 4.97
C THR A 16 -10.61 11.06 4.59
N ALA A 17 -10.63 11.71 3.42
CA ALA A 17 -11.80 12.46 2.99
C ALA A 17 -13.07 11.57 2.94
N GLY A 18 -12.92 10.33 2.46
CA GLY A 18 -14.00 9.37 2.27
C GLY A 18 -14.54 8.77 3.56
N LYS A 19 -13.85 7.78 4.13
CA LYS A 19 -14.38 6.95 5.23
C LYS A 19 -13.96 7.44 6.62
N LYS A 20 -13.34 8.64 6.72
CA LYS A 20 -12.87 9.25 7.97
C LYS A 20 -11.96 8.30 8.77
N ARG A 21 -11.05 7.61 8.08
CA ARG A 21 -10.10 6.69 8.70
C ARG A 21 -8.79 7.41 9.01
N THR A 22 -8.06 6.88 9.99
CA THR A 22 -6.71 7.34 10.32
C THR A 22 -5.68 6.38 9.76
N TYR A 23 -4.51 6.92 9.42
CA TYR A 23 -3.36 6.17 8.93
C TYR A 23 -2.15 6.45 9.82
N LYS A 24 -1.34 5.44 10.10
CA LYS A 24 -0.09 5.56 10.85
C LYS A 24 1.06 5.07 9.99
N SER A 25 1.93 6.01 9.62
CA SER A 25 3.23 5.68 9.04
C SER A 25 4.14 5.15 10.14
N LEU A 26 4.32 3.84 10.19
CA LEU A 26 5.11 3.15 11.22
C LEU A 26 6.60 3.32 10.98
N ASN A 27 7.35 3.61 12.05
CA ASN A 27 8.81 3.65 12.03
C ASN A 27 9.41 2.30 11.62
N TYR A 28 8.72 1.20 11.95
CA TYR A 28 9.11 -0.16 11.58
C TYR A 28 9.37 -0.29 10.07
N HIS A 29 8.46 0.16 9.21
CA HIS A 29 8.59 0.10 7.74
C HIS A 29 9.51 1.19 7.14
N ARG A 30 10.31 1.86 7.98
CA ARG A 30 11.25 2.92 7.62
C ARG A 30 12.69 2.63 8.05
N GLN A 31 12.92 1.55 8.78
CA GLN A 31 14.24 1.22 9.32
C GLN A 31 15.03 0.31 8.35
N PRO A 32 16.31 0.62 8.06
CA PRO A 32 17.13 -0.13 7.11
C PRO A 32 17.50 -1.54 7.60
N ASN A 33 17.50 -1.78 8.92
CA ASN A 33 17.96 -3.04 9.53
C ASN A 33 16.81 -4.01 9.84
N LEU A 34 15.83 -4.08 8.94
CA LEU A 34 14.71 -5.00 9.08
C LEU A 34 15.15 -6.45 8.87
N LYS A 35 14.45 -7.39 9.54
CA LYS A 35 14.68 -8.83 9.36
C LYS A 35 14.48 -9.20 7.89
N ARG A 36 15.23 -10.22 7.43
CA ARG A 36 15.08 -10.80 6.09
C ARG A 36 13.62 -11.16 5.82
N GLY A 37 13.13 -10.82 4.62
CA GLY A 37 11.72 -11.03 4.22
C GLY A 37 10.76 -9.92 4.69
N LYS A 38 11.27 -8.79 5.18
CA LYS A 38 10.47 -7.61 5.46
C LYS A 38 10.80 -6.50 4.47
N THR A 39 9.78 -5.77 4.08
CA THR A 39 9.86 -4.68 3.11
C THR A 39 9.88 -3.33 3.82
N ILE A 40 10.54 -2.37 3.18
CA ILE A 40 10.77 -1.01 3.69
C ILE A 40 10.33 -0.03 2.61
N TRP A 41 9.62 1.02 2.99
CA TRP A 41 9.30 2.12 2.09
C TRP A 41 10.57 2.75 1.51
N HIS A 42 10.57 2.95 0.20
CA HIS A 42 11.66 3.61 -0.49
C HIS A 42 11.91 5.01 0.10
N THR A 43 13.18 5.42 0.22
CA THR A 43 13.56 6.69 0.90
C THR A 43 12.97 7.93 0.24
N ALA A 44 12.70 7.87 -1.06
CA ALA A 44 12.02 8.94 -1.81
C ALA A 44 10.52 9.07 -1.49
N ILE A 45 9.89 8.06 -0.90
CA ILE A 45 8.48 8.09 -0.53
C ILE A 45 8.36 8.78 0.82
N ALA A 46 7.85 10.01 0.86
CA ALA A 46 7.56 10.72 2.11
C ALA A 46 6.45 10.02 2.91
N ARG A 47 6.34 10.29 4.21
CA ARG A 47 5.29 9.66 5.05
C ARG A 47 3.90 10.15 4.67
N GLU A 48 3.83 11.40 4.25
CA GLU A 48 2.67 12.05 3.67
C GLU A 48 2.20 11.34 2.40
N ALA A 49 3.14 10.85 1.58
CA ALA A 49 2.82 10.10 0.38
C ALA A 49 2.19 8.73 0.72
N GLU A 50 2.67 8.04 1.76
CA GLU A 50 2.03 6.80 2.24
C GLU A 50 0.55 7.02 2.60
N TYR A 51 0.25 8.12 3.33
CA TYR A 51 -1.13 8.50 3.65
C TYR A 51 -1.94 8.76 2.37
N THR A 52 -1.37 9.48 1.41
CA THR A 52 -2.05 9.76 0.13
C THR A 52 -2.35 8.48 -0.64
N TYR A 53 -1.46 7.49 -0.62
CA TYR A 53 -1.70 6.19 -1.24
C TYR A 53 -2.86 5.46 -0.58
N PHE A 54 -2.89 5.42 0.76
CA PHE A 54 -4.01 4.87 1.50
C PHE A 54 -5.34 5.59 1.18
N GLU A 55 -5.33 6.93 1.15
CA GLU A 55 -6.52 7.73 0.81
C GLU A 55 -7.01 7.47 -0.62
N GLN A 56 -6.09 7.26 -1.57
CA GLN A 56 -6.43 6.87 -2.94
C GLN A 56 -7.08 5.49 -3.00
N CYS A 57 -6.60 4.52 -2.22
CA CYS A 57 -7.26 3.21 -2.11
C CYS A 57 -8.70 3.34 -1.63
N GLU A 58 -8.96 4.21 -0.66
CA GLU A 58 -10.33 4.43 -0.17
C GLU A 58 -11.22 5.12 -1.20
N ALA A 59 -10.69 6.13 -1.89
CA ALA A 59 -11.42 6.88 -2.91
C ALA A 59 -11.73 6.01 -4.15
N GLY A 60 -10.78 5.17 -4.57
CA GLY A 60 -10.94 4.22 -5.66
C GLY A 60 -11.66 2.92 -5.26
N ASP A 61 -11.97 2.76 -3.97
CA ASP A 61 -12.53 1.55 -3.39
C ASP A 61 -11.73 0.28 -3.75
N TRP A 62 -10.41 0.37 -3.63
CA TRP A 62 -9.44 -0.69 -3.99
C TRP A 62 -9.32 -1.75 -2.88
N LEU A 63 -10.48 -2.17 -2.37
CA LEU A 63 -10.62 -3.14 -1.29
C LEU A 63 -10.66 -4.55 -1.90
N SER A 64 -9.87 -5.44 -1.34
CA SER A 64 -9.91 -6.87 -1.66
C SER A 64 -11.03 -7.61 -0.89
N PRO A 65 -11.37 -8.87 -1.25
CA PRO A 65 -12.38 -9.66 -0.53
C PRO A 65 -12.03 -9.89 0.94
N SER A 66 -10.73 -9.96 1.27
CA SER A 66 -10.25 -10.08 2.64
C SER A 66 -10.39 -8.80 3.46
N GLY A 67 -10.78 -7.70 2.82
CA GLY A 67 -10.92 -6.39 3.46
C GLY A 67 -9.63 -5.57 3.49
N ASP A 68 -8.57 -6.02 2.82
CA ASP A 68 -7.30 -5.29 2.74
C ASP A 68 -7.31 -4.32 1.56
N TYR A 69 -6.63 -3.19 1.69
CA TYR A 69 -6.41 -2.29 0.55
C TYR A 69 -5.08 -2.56 -0.12
N TRP A 70 -5.07 -2.37 -1.44
CA TRP A 70 -3.86 -2.38 -2.25
C TRP A 70 -3.74 -1.09 -3.04
N TRP A 71 -2.50 -0.70 -3.28
CA TRP A 71 -2.19 0.49 -4.06
C TRP A 71 -1.17 0.17 -5.14
N VAL A 72 -1.39 0.78 -6.31
CA VAL A 72 -0.43 0.86 -7.40
C VAL A 72 -0.49 2.27 -7.99
N SER A 73 0.65 2.79 -8.42
CA SER A 73 0.67 4.02 -9.22
C SER A 73 0.15 3.76 -10.62
N LYS A 74 -0.13 4.84 -11.37
CA LYS A 74 -0.40 4.75 -12.81
C LYS A 74 0.68 3.90 -13.51
N ASP A 75 0.23 2.84 -14.18
CA ASP A 75 1.02 1.86 -14.94
C ASP A 75 2.20 1.25 -14.14
N ALA A 76 2.07 1.15 -12.81
CA ALA A 76 3.10 0.61 -11.91
C ALA A 76 4.50 1.23 -12.10
N THR A 77 4.54 2.53 -12.43
CA THR A 77 5.77 3.29 -12.68
C THR A 77 6.52 3.69 -11.42
N THR A 78 5.83 3.83 -10.28
CA THR A 78 6.43 4.23 -9.01
C THR A 78 7.00 3.02 -8.28
N THR A 79 8.29 3.08 -7.98
CA THR A 79 8.91 2.17 -7.01
C THR A 79 8.62 2.67 -5.60
N VAL A 80 7.89 1.89 -4.82
CA VAL A 80 7.46 2.24 -3.46
C VAL A 80 8.30 1.58 -2.37
N GLY A 81 9.01 0.49 -2.66
CA GLY A 81 9.89 -0.19 -1.72
C GLY A 81 11.37 -0.17 -2.11
N LEU A 82 12.25 -0.41 -1.14
CA LEU A 82 13.70 -0.37 -1.35
C LEU A 82 14.25 -1.49 -2.25
N SER A 83 13.51 -2.59 -2.45
CA SER A 83 13.94 -3.73 -3.27
C SER A 83 13.33 -3.70 -4.66
N GLY A 84 12.70 -2.60 -5.06
CA GLY A 84 12.04 -2.46 -6.36
C GLY A 84 10.54 -2.76 -6.34
N GLU A 85 9.94 -2.94 -5.16
CA GLU A 85 8.50 -3.16 -4.99
C GLU A 85 7.70 -1.97 -5.59
N ARG A 86 6.64 -2.29 -6.34
CA ARG A 86 5.77 -1.31 -7.02
C ARG A 86 4.33 -1.29 -6.47
N LEU A 87 4.05 -2.17 -5.52
CA LEU A 87 2.76 -2.30 -4.85
C LEU A 87 2.91 -1.91 -3.39
N ALA A 88 1.86 -1.32 -2.83
CA ALA A 88 1.71 -1.18 -1.39
C ALA A 88 0.45 -1.90 -0.91
N PHE A 89 0.55 -2.49 0.27
CA PHE A 89 -0.49 -3.25 0.92
C PHE A 89 -0.83 -2.62 2.27
N PHE A 90 -2.13 -2.55 2.58
CA PHE A 90 -2.66 -1.96 3.80
C PHE A 90 -3.64 -2.95 4.42
N PRO A 91 -3.20 -3.76 5.40
CA PRO A 91 -4.03 -4.80 5.97
C PRO A 91 -5.16 -4.24 6.84
N VAL A 92 -6.32 -4.91 6.81
CA VAL A 92 -7.38 -4.64 7.77
C VAL A 92 -6.94 -5.00 9.18
N CYS A 93 -7.09 -4.06 10.11
CA CYS A 93 -6.77 -4.29 11.52
C CYS A 93 -7.98 -4.86 12.26
N SER A 94 -8.35 -6.11 11.96
CA SER A 94 -9.55 -6.77 12.52
C SER A 94 -9.47 -7.07 14.03
N ASN A 95 -8.29 -7.45 14.52
CA ASN A 95 -8.09 -7.86 15.92
C ASN A 95 -7.63 -6.74 16.86
N HIS A 96 -7.16 -5.61 16.30
CA HIS A 96 -6.69 -4.46 17.06
C HIS A 96 -7.22 -3.18 16.41
N PRO A 97 -8.41 -2.69 16.81
CA PRO A 97 -8.95 -1.46 16.26
C PRO A 97 -7.96 -0.31 16.54
N GLY A 98 -7.44 0.27 15.47
CA GLY A 98 -6.39 1.27 15.48
C GLY A 98 -6.24 1.91 14.09
N PRO A 99 -5.30 2.86 13.93
CA PRO A 99 -5.04 3.45 12.62
C PRO A 99 -4.57 2.37 11.64
N TRP A 100 -4.98 2.51 10.37
CA TRP A 100 -4.44 1.69 9.29
C TRP A 100 -2.94 1.97 9.14
N HIS A 101 -2.20 1.00 8.64
CA HIS A 101 -0.81 1.19 8.24
C HIS A 101 -0.57 0.37 6.97
N GLY A 102 0.53 0.65 6.27
CA GLY A 102 0.87 -0.09 5.07
C GLY A 102 2.36 -0.27 4.90
N TYR A 103 2.69 -1.11 3.93
CA TYR A 103 4.06 -1.42 3.56
C TYR A 103 4.15 -1.84 2.08
N PRO A 104 5.32 -1.67 1.45
CA PRO A 104 5.54 -2.17 0.10
C PRO A 104 5.44 -3.69 0.06
N VAL A 105 5.02 -4.26 -1.05
CA VAL A 105 5.00 -5.72 -1.26
C VAL A 105 5.41 -6.06 -2.70
N SER A 106 5.91 -7.26 -2.91
CA SER A 106 6.15 -7.80 -4.25
C SER A 106 5.85 -9.29 -4.27
N ALA A 107 5.03 -9.68 -5.25
CA ALA A 107 4.71 -11.07 -5.53
C ALA A 107 5.94 -11.89 -5.98
N ILE A 108 7.01 -11.21 -6.46
CA ILE A 108 8.24 -11.87 -6.89
C ILE A 108 9.02 -12.39 -5.68
N SER A 109 9.17 -11.56 -4.65
CA SER A 109 9.94 -11.89 -3.45
C SER A 109 9.11 -12.56 -2.36
N ASP A 110 7.79 -12.34 -2.36
CA ASP A 110 6.87 -12.86 -1.37
C ASP A 110 5.56 -13.30 -2.04
N ARG A 111 5.43 -14.62 -2.23
CA ARG A 111 4.30 -15.22 -2.96
C ARG A 111 2.99 -15.18 -2.18
N ASP A 112 3.04 -14.86 -0.89
CA ASP A 112 1.82 -14.69 -0.09
C ASP A 112 1.10 -13.36 -0.44
N TYR A 113 1.75 -12.48 -1.20
CA TYR A 113 1.19 -11.20 -1.66
C TYR A 113 0.92 -11.18 -3.17
N GLU A 114 -0.04 -12.00 -3.60
CA GLU A 114 -0.65 -11.91 -4.93
C GLU A 114 -1.87 -10.98 -4.90
N VAL A 115 -1.90 -10.00 -5.82
CA VAL A 115 -3.06 -9.09 -5.92
C VAL A 115 -4.27 -9.88 -6.41
N PRO A 116 -5.43 -9.79 -5.74
CA PRO A 116 -6.66 -10.43 -6.20
C PRO A 116 -7.02 -10.01 -7.63
N HIS A 117 -7.40 -10.98 -8.46
CA HIS A 117 -7.71 -10.72 -9.88
C HIS A 117 -8.79 -9.65 -10.07
N GLU A 118 -9.85 -9.68 -9.26
CA GLU A 118 -10.91 -8.66 -9.29
C GLU A 118 -10.40 -7.23 -9.08
N LEU A 119 -9.32 -7.06 -8.32
CA LEU A 119 -8.73 -5.75 -8.07
C LEU A 119 -7.84 -5.33 -9.24
N ILE A 120 -7.14 -6.29 -9.87
CA ILE A 120 -6.42 -6.07 -11.13
C ILE A 120 -7.39 -5.64 -12.22
N ASP A 121 -8.52 -6.35 -12.37
CA ASP A 121 -9.57 -6.04 -13.34
C ASP A 121 -10.12 -4.63 -13.09
N LYS A 122 -10.40 -4.28 -11.83
CA LYS A 122 -10.86 -2.94 -11.45
C LYS A 122 -9.87 -1.83 -11.84
N TRP A 123 -8.56 -2.06 -11.66
CA TRP A 123 -7.54 -1.10 -12.05
C TRP A 123 -7.39 -0.99 -13.58
N GLU A 124 -7.49 -2.10 -14.29
CA GLU A 124 -7.45 -2.15 -15.75
C GLU A 124 -8.66 -1.41 -16.36
N ASP A 125 -9.88 -1.71 -15.88
CA ASP A 125 -11.13 -1.07 -16.30
C ASP A 125 -11.14 0.44 -16.03
N SER A 126 -10.48 0.86 -14.94
CA SER A 126 -10.34 2.26 -14.56
C SER A 126 -9.14 2.96 -15.22
N ALA A 127 -8.42 2.28 -16.11
CA ALA A 127 -7.20 2.74 -16.75
C ALA A 127 -6.12 3.23 -15.76
N ILE A 128 -6.06 2.65 -14.56
CA ILE A 128 -4.96 2.87 -13.61
C ILE A 128 -3.73 2.07 -14.03
N ILE A 129 -3.94 0.92 -14.65
CA ILE A 129 -2.88 0.11 -15.28
C ILE A 129 -3.30 -0.25 -16.70
N ASP A 130 -2.33 -0.59 -17.55
CA ASP A 130 -2.57 -1.15 -18.87
C ASP A 130 -2.65 -2.69 -18.84
N ASP A 131 -2.99 -3.27 -19.99
CA ASP A 131 -3.13 -4.72 -20.20
C ASP A 131 -1.81 -5.48 -19.92
N LEU A 132 -0.68 -4.85 -20.25
CA LEU A 132 0.65 -5.40 -20.02
C LEU A 132 0.94 -5.53 -18.53
N VAL A 133 0.72 -4.47 -17.76
CA VAL A 133 0.91 -4.44 -16.30
C VAL A 133 -0.07 -5.41 -15.63
N ALA A 134 -1.35 -5.39 -16.02
CA ALA A 134 -2.36 -6.33 -15.52
C ALA A 134 -1.94 -7.79 -15.78
N GLY A 135 -1.48 -8.11 -16.99
CA GLY A 135 -0.98 -9.42 -17.36
C GLY A 135 0.26 -9.86 -16.58
N ARG A 136 1.10 -8.93 -16.11
CA ARG A 136 2.24 -9.23 -15.22
C ARG A 136 1.79 -9.47 -13.79
N MET A 137 0.84 -8.68 -13.27
CA MET A 137 0.26 -8.86 -11.94
C MET A 137 -0.40 -10.23 -11.80
N ARG A 138 -1.24 -10.64 -12.76
CA ARG A 138 -1.88 -11.98 -12.80
C ARG A 138 -0.89 -13.14 -12.85
N LYS A 139 0.38 -12.88 -13.18
CA LYS A 139 1.47 -13.88 -13.23
C LYS A 139 2.41 -13.77 -12.02
N GLY A 140 2.15 -12.88 -11.07
CA GLY A 140 3.02 -12.62 -9.92
C GLY A 140 4.36 -12.00 -10.29
N LYS A 141 4.43 -11.16 -11.35
CA LYS A 141 5.69 -10.63 -11.92
C LYS A 141 5.85 -9.11 -11.80
N LEU A 142 5.31 -8.54 -10.73
CA LEU A 142 5.44 -7.11 -10.42
C LEU A 142 6.28 -6.84 -9.16
#